data_AF-A0A554GJH3-F1
#
_entry.id   AF-A0A554GJH3-F1
#
_cell.length_a   1.000
_cell.length_b   1.000
_cell.length_c   1.000
_cell.angle_alpha   90.00
_cell.angle_beta   90.00
_cell.angle_gamma   90.00
#
_symmetry.space_group_name_H-M   'P 1'
#
loop_
_entity.id
_entity.type
_entity.pdbx_description
1 polymer ?
#
loop_
_entity_poly.entity_id
_entity_poly.type
_entity_poly.pdbx_seq_one_letter_code
_entity_poly.pdbx_strand_id
1 'polypeptide(L)'
;MRHERLLLLLSLLGASLCLGACGSLDNDPFRTGTVHGQLTEFDPAVALVSVVGTPGVRTGVDADGRFTLEDAPAGPAELFIVATHDKAARVPLTVQGGRSVEVAALTPAPAGTFFLKLHARGSLQIQGATASVAGTPIGASGLDDKAPQRMGPLPEGCYEVSVSARGFATASTQGCVSQGKQTVLHVELTPREAYAQQGCAVTGCGNGSHCASDGRCVECLDDTGCASPLVCRGARCEGPGPQCAPCTGNWQCGASLHCGDLPGGGTACVATCGTGLPDCAEGLTCQDGQCLPEPARFPTCEDFRQ
;
A
#
# COMPACT_ATOMS: atom_id res chain seq x y z
N MET A 1 91.09 5.77 40.22
CA MET A 1 90.21 6.32 39.16
C MET A 1 89.02 5.37 39.00
N ARG A 2 87.81 5.91 39.12
CA ARG A 2 86.49 5.31 38.83
C ARG A 2 86.07 4.16 39.76
N HIS A 3 85.35 4.47 40.84
CA HIS A 3 83.88 4.69 40.90
C HIS A 3 83.11 3.41 40.55
N GLU A 4 82.50 2.81 41.57
CA GLU A 4 81.06 3.00 41.86
C GLU A 4 80.22 2.52 40.68
N ARG A 5 79.60 1.33 40.84
CA ARG A 5 78.36 0.87 40.17
C ARG A 5 78.24 -0.64 40.34
N LEU A 6 77.91 -1.11 41.55
CA LEU A 6 77.35 -2.47 41.69
C LEU A 6 76.57 -2.63 43.00
N LEU A 7 75.75 -1.64 43.34
CA LEU A 7 74.85 -1.66 44.49
C LEU A 7 73.61 -0.87 44.09
N LEU A 8 72.72 -1.46 43.27
CA LEU A 8 71.33 -1.04 43.03
C LEU A 8 70.73 -1.92 41.94
N LEU A 9 70.42 -3.18 42.28
CA LEU A 9 69.66 -4.11 41.43
C LEU A 9 68.61 -4.88 42.25
N LEU A 10 68.11 -4.29 43.34
CA LEU A 10 67.09 -4.88 44.21
C LEU A 10 66.06 -3.82 44.64
N SER A 11 65.26 -3.32 43.71
CA SER A 11 64.04 -2.56 44.02
C SER A 11 63.28 -2.13 42.77
N LEU A 12 62.69 -3.07 42.01
CA LEU A 12 61.68 -2.77 40.98
C LEU A 12 60.91 -4.05 40.60
N LEU A 13 60.21 -4.63 41.57
CA LEU A 13 59.22 -5.70 41.36
C LEU A 13 58.03 -5.37 42.25
N GLY A 14 57.04 -4.66 41.71
CA GLY A 14 55.80 -4.41 42.46
C GLY A 14 55.04 -3.16 42.05
N ALA A 15 54.62 -3.05 40.78
CA ALA A 15 53.55 -2.13 40.36
C ALA A 15 53.09 -2.44 38.93
N SER A 16 52.53 -3.63 38.69
CA SER A 16 51.95 -3.96 37.37
C SER A 16 50.89 -5.04 37.49
N LEU A 17 49.79 -4.78 38.19
CA LEU A 17 48.53 -5.49 38.03
C LEU A 17 47.40 -4.54 38.47
N CYS A 18 46.25 -4.60 37.79
CA CYS A 18 45.00 -3.85 38.02
C CYS A 18 44.65 -2.71 37.03
N LEU A 19 44.99 -2.84 35.74
CA LEU A 19 44.27 -2.13 34.67
C LEU A 19 43.88 -3.15 33.60
N GLY A 20 42.72 -3.79 33.75
CA GLY A 20 42.26 -4.76 32.76
C GLY A 20 41.00 -5.57 33.08
N ALA A 21 40.23 -5.22 34.12
CA ALA A 21 38.98 -5.91 34.44
C ALA A 21 37.78 -4.94 34.42
N CYS A 22 37.68 -4.11 33.37
CA CYS A 22 36.35 -3.69 32.93
C CYS A 22 35.79 -4.87 32.12
N GLY A 23 35.20 -5.84 32.81
CA GLY A 23 34.39 -6.85 32.15
C GLY A 23 33.36 -6.14 31.29
N SER A 24 33.32 -6.50 30.00
CA SER A 24 32.21 -6.12 29.13
C SER A 24 30.93 -6.61 29.81
N LEU A 25 30.17 -5.69 30.42
CA LEU A 25 28.83 -5.99 30.91
C LEU A 25 27.97 -6.28 29.69
N ASP A 26 27.95 -7.55 29.31
CA ASP A 26 27.04 -8.06 28.31
C ASP A 26 25.61 -7.89 28.86
N ASN A 27 24.98 -6.83 28.39
CA ASN A 27 23.61 -6.49 28.75
C ASN A 27 22.61 -7.06 27.74
N ASP A 28 23.07 -7.88 26.77
CA ASP A 28 22.21 -8.44 25.74
C ASP A 28 21.01 -9.22 26.32
N PRO A 29 21.14 -10.00 27.42
CA PRO A 29 20.01 -10.65 28.07
C PRO A 29 18.93 -9.69 28.62
N PHE A 30 19.25 -8.40 28.82
CA PHE A 30 18.32 -7.39 29.33
C PHE A 30 17.73 -6.51 28.22
N ARG A 31 18.08 -6.75 26.95
CA ARG A 31 17.55 -5.99 25.80
C ARG A 31 16.22 -6.53 25.30
N THR A 32 15.90 -7.78 25.59
CA THR A 32 14.67 -8.44 25.18
C THR A 32 13.97 -9.11 26.36
N GLY A 33 12.69 -9.40 26.21
CA GLY A 33 11.88 -10.15 27.16
C GLY A 33 10.96 -11.14 26.45
N THR A 34 10.17 -11.88 27.23
CA THR A 34 9.17 -12.81 26.72
C THR A 34 7.78 -12.32 27.08
N VAL A 35 6.82 -12.43 26.16
CA VAL A 35 5.42 -12.07 26.39
C VAL A 35 4.55 -13.31 26.24
N HIS A 36 3.76 -13.58 27.26
CA HIS A 36 2.75 -14.65 27.26
C HIS A 36 1.36 -14.04 27.26
N GLY A 37 0.40 -14.77 26.69
CA GLY A 37 -1.00 -14.38 26.75
C GLY A 37 -1.89 -15.43 26.10
N GLN A 38 -3.19 -15.12 26.04
CA GLN A 38 -4.21 -15.99 25.48
C GLN A 38 -5.25 -15.18 24.70
N LEU A 39 -5.63 -15.65 23.53
CA LEU A 39 -6.76 -15.13 22.75
C LEU A 39 -8.03 -15.88 23.14
N THR A 40 -9.11 -15.14 23.42
CA THR A 40 -10.43 -15.74 23.72
C THR A 40 -11.18 -16.18 22.47
N GLU A 41 -10.80 -15.63 21.31
CA GLU A 41 -11.33 -15.97 20.00
C GLU A 41 -10.19 -15.92 18.99
N PHE A 42 -10.01 -16.99 18.21
CA PHE A 42 -8.92 -17.11 17.24
C PHE A 42 -9.21 -18.22 16.23
N ASP A 43 -8.49 -18.16 15.11
CA ASP A 43 -8.34 -19.25 14.15
C ASP A 43 -6.84 -19.61 14.08
N PRO A 44 -6.42 -20.81 14.54
CA PRO A 44 -5.01 -21.18 14.60
C PRO A 44 -4.32 -21.21 13.23
N ALA A 45 -5.06 -21.27 12.12
CA ALA A 45 -4.48 -21.24 10.77
C ALA A 45 -3.98 -19.84 10.37
N VAL A 46 -4.46 -18.78 11.02
CA VAL A 46 -4.14 -17.39 10.66
C VAL A 46 -3.68 -16.53 11.84
N ALA A 47 -3.94 -16.97 13.07
CA ALA A 47 -3.64 -16.20 14.26
C ALA A 47 -2.13 -15.96 14.41
N LEU A 48 -1.79 -14.70 14.63
CA LEU A 48 -0.42 -14.21 14.67
C LEU A 48 -0.32 -13.07 15.68
N VAL A 49 0.68 -13.14 16.55
CA VAL A 49 1.06 -12.07 17.46
C VAL A 49 2.43 -11.54 17.06
N SER A 50 2.58 -10.22 16.98
CA SER A 50 3.84 -9.57 16.62
C SER A 50 4.03 -8.26 17.37
N VAL A 51 5.24 -7.70 17.35
CA VAL A 51 5.51 -6.37 17.91
C VAL A 51 5.38 -5.30 16.83
N VAL A 52 4.62 -4.25 17.11
CA VAL A 52 4.53 -3.08 16.20
C VAL A 52 5.91 -2.44 16.03
N GLY A 53 6.26 -2.14 14.78
CA GLY A 53 7.58 -1.61 14.41
C GLY A 53 8.67 -2.68 14.22
N THR A 54 8.47 -3.89 14.76
CA THR A 54 9.40 -5.02 14.63
C THR A 54 8.65 -6.30 14.23
N PRO A 55 7.99 -6.33 13.05
CA PRO A 55 7.14 -7.46 12.65
C PRO A 55 7.91 -8.78 12.41
N GLY A 56 9.25 -8.76 12.43
CA GLY A 56 10.07 -9.96 12.48
C GLY A 56 9.95 -10.73 13.79
N VAL A 57 9.69 -10.05 14.90
CA VAL A 57 9.43 -10.65 16.22
C VAL A 57 7.95 -11.02 16.27
N ARG A 58 7.65 -12.30 16.03
CA ARG A 58 6.29 -12.81 15.89
C ARG A 58 6.17 -14.25 16.36
N THR A 59 4.96 -14.66 16.70
CA THR A 59 4.61 -16.02 17.09
C THR A 59 3.18 -16.35 16.66
N GLY A 60 2.86 -17.63 16.52
CA GLY A 60 1.49 -18.11 16.33
C GLY A 60 0.77 -18.29 17.68
N VAL A 61 -0.38 -18.96 17.64
CA VAL A 61 -1.08 -19.41 18.85
C VAL A 61 -1.19 -20.94 18.86
N ASP A 62 -1.24 -21.53 20.04
CA ASP A 62 -1.49 -22.96 20.20
C ASP A 62 -2.99 -23.30 20.11
N ALA A 63 -3.31 -24.58 20.32
CA ALA A 63 -4.69 -25.09 20.25
C ALA A 63 -5.61 -24.53 21.35
N ASP A 64 -5.06 -23.99 22.44
CA ASP A 64 -5.78 -23.34 23.53
C ASP A 64 -5.83 -21.80 23.36
N GLY A 65 -5.28 -21.29 22.26
CA GLY A 65 -5.20 -19.86 21.95
C GLY A 65 -4.09 -19.14 22.70
N ARG A 66 -3.17 -19.85 23.34
CA ARG A 66 -2.04 -19.25 24.06
C ARG A 66 -0.91 -18.95 23.10
N PHE A 67 -0.15 -17.92 23.41
CA PHE A 67 1.05 -17.56 22.69
C PHE A 67 2.23 -17.30 23.63
N THR A 68 3.42 -17.55 23.11
CA THR A 68 4.69 -17.17 23.72
C THR A 68 5.49 -16.43 22.66
N LEU A 69 5.67 -15.13 22.87
CA LEU A 69 6.44 -14.25 22.00
C LEU A 69 7.80 -13.98 22.65
N GLU A 70 8.83 -14.61 22.12
CA GLU A 70 10.20 -14.45 22.56
C GLU A 70 10.85 -13.24 21.88
N ASP A 71 11.99 -12.78 22.42
CA ASP A 71 12.81 -11.71 21.86
C ASP A 71 12.08 -10.36 21.65
N ALA A 72 11.01 -10.10 22.40
CA ALA A 72 10.33 -8.81 22.37
C ALA A 72 11.26 -7.72 22.92
N PRO A 73 11.49 -6.60 22.20
CA PRO A 73 12.36 -5.53 22.69
C PRO A 73 11.89 -4.96 24.03
N ALA A 74 12.82 -4.80 24.98
CA ALA A 74 12.51 -4.24 26.29
C ALA A 74 12.09 -2.77 26.21
N GLY A 75 11.14 -2.38 27.06
CA GLY A 75 10.56 -1.03 27.11
C GLY A 75 9.09 -0.97 26.72
N PRO A 76 8.52 0.24 26.55
CA PRO A 76 7.18 0.42 26.02
C PRO A 76 7.06 -0.19 24.63
N ALA A 77 6.05 -1.01 24.43
CA ALA A 77 5.78 -1.71 23.19
C ALA A 77 4.28 -1.77 22.93
N GLU A 78 3.93 -2.29 21.76
CA GLU A 78 2.55 -2.60 21.43
C GLU A 78 2.52 -3.90 20.63
N LEU A 79 1.65 -4.82 21.02
CA LEU A 79 1.38 -6.02 20.24
C LEU A 79 0.46 -5.68 19.08
N PHE A 80 0.75 -6.21 17.91
CA PHE A 80 -0.15 -6.33 16.78
C PHE A 80 -0.62 -7.77 16.67
N ILE A 81 -1.92 -7.98 16.78
CA ILE A 81 -2.54 -9.30 16.86
C ILE A 81 -3.53 -9.46 15.72
N VAL A 82 -3.32 -10.48 14.90
CA VAL A 82 -4.33 -11.05 14.00
C VAL A 82 -4.90 -12.27 14.70
N ALA A 83 -6.22 -12.33 14.86
CA ALA A 83 -6.86 -13.45 15.55
C ALA A 83 -7.61 -14.36 14.58
N THR A 84 -8.36 -13.75 13.66
CA THR A 84 -9.10 -14.43 12.59
C THR A 84 -8.88 -13.66 11.28
N HIS A 85 -9.57 -14.04 10.20
CA HIS A 85 -9.53 -13.28 8.95
C HIS A 85 -10.12 -11.86 9.04
N ASP A 86 -10.94 -11.58 10.06
CA ASP A 86 -11.73 -10.37 10.22
C ASP A 86 -11.62 -9.72 11.62
N LYS A 87 -10.85 -10.31 12.54
CA LYS A 87 -10.62 -9.76 13.89
C LYS A 87 -9.15 -9.59 14.20
N ALA A 88 -8.84 -8.47 14.85
CA ALA A 88 -7.49 -8.07 15.20
C ALA A 88 -7.50 -7.18 16.46
N ALA A 89 -6.33 -7.01 17.07
CA ALA A 89 -6.16 -6.13 18.23
C ALA A 89 -4.79 -5.44 18.24
N ARG A 90 -4.74 -4.27 18.89
CA ARG A 90 -3.50 -3.64 19.34
C ARG A 90 -3.52 -3.57 20.86
N VAL A 91 -2.42 -3.98 21.50
CA VAL A 91 -2.34 -4.05 22.96
C VAL A 91 -1.07 -3.36 23.43
N PRO A 92 -1.17 -2.20 24.10
CA PRO A 92 0.00 -1.56 24.69
C PRO A 92 0.49 -2.38 25.90
N LEU A 93 1.81 -2.50 26.02
CA LEU A 93 2.45 -3.17 27.15
C LEU A 93 3.85 -2.60 27.41
N THR A 94 4.43 -2.97 28.54
CA THR A 94 5.85 -2.71 28.82
C THR A 94 6.56 -4.03 28.96
N VAL A 95 7.49 -4.31 28.05
CA VAL A 95 8.31 -5.52 28.08
C VAL A 95 9.46 -5.29 29.06
N GLN A 96 9.62 -6.20 30.02
CA GLN A 96 10.72 -6.16 30.96
C GLN A 96 11.88 -7.00 30.43
N GLY A 97 13.06 -6.39 30.29
CA GLY A 97 14.27 -7.07 29.85
C GLY A 97 14.64 -8.26 30.75
N GLY A 98 14.98 -9.40 30.15
CA GLY A 98 15.34 -10.65 30.82
C GLY A 98 14.20 -11.30 31.60
N ARG A 99 12.94 -10.88 31.38
CA ARG A 99 11.78 -11.36 32.12
C ARG A 99 10.60 -11.71 31.22
N SER A 100 9.72 -12.55 31.75
CA SER A 100 8.42 -12.84 31.18
C SER A 100 7.37 -11.84 31.67
N VAL A 101 6.50 -11.41 30.77
CA VAL A 101 5.32 -10.59 31.05
C VAL A 101 4.08 -11.36 30.62
N GLU A 102 3.10 -11.44 31.52
CA GLU A 102 1.79 -12.02 31.25
C GLU A 102 0.79 -10.93 30.85
N VAL A 103 0.11 -11.12 29.72
CA VAL A 103 -0.98 -10.26 29.27
C VAL A 103 -2.30 -10.94 29.62
N ALA A 104 -3.27 -10.16 30.12
CA ALA A 104 -4.62 -10.67 30.38
C ALA A 104 -5.24 -11.27 29.11
N ALA A 105 -6.18 -12.20 29.28
CA ALA A 105 -6.89 -12.81 28.16
C ALA A 105 -7.48 -11.73 27.23
N LEU A 106 -7.14 -11.82 25.95
CA LEU A 106 -7.44 -10.80 24.96
C LEU A 106 -8.65 -11.20 24.14
N THR A 107 -9.61 -10.28 24.00
CA THR A 107 -10.77 -10.45 23.12
C THR A 107 -10.60 -9.56 21.89
N PRO A 108 -10.25 -10.12 20.73
CA PRO A 108 -10.07 -9.37 19.49
C PRO A 108 -11.37 -8.70 19.02
N ALA A 109 -11.23 -7.53 18.40
CA ALA A 109 -12.37 -6.77 17.88
C ALA A 109 -12.47 -6.90 16.34
N PRO A 110 -13.64 -6.62 15.74
CA PRO A 110 -13.77 -6.52 14.29
C PRO A 110 -12.74 -5.54 13.70
N ALA A 111 -11.95 -6.04 12.78
CA ALA A 111 -10.88 -5.31 12.14
C ALA A 111 -11.38 -4.61 10.87
N GLY A 112 -10.73 -3.52 10.51
CA GLY A 112 -10.89 -2.94 9.18
C GLY A 112 -9.98 -3.61 8.16
N THR A 113 -10.09 -3.19 6.90
CA THR A 113 -9.32 -3.75 5.79
C THR A 113 -9.06 -2.68 4.75
N PHE A 114 -7.85 -2.65 4.19
CA PHE A 114 -7.59 -1.87 2.98
C PHE A 114 -7.81 -2.72 1.73
N PHE A 115 -8.32 -2.07 0.67
CA PHE A 115 -8.28 -2.59 -0.70
C PHE A 115 -7.38 -1.68 -1.52
N LEU A 116 -6.19 -2.18 -1.85
CA LEU A 116 -5.19 -1.45 -2.62
C LEU A 116 -5.51 -1.51 -4.10
N LYS A 117 -5.77 -0.36 -4.71
CA LYS A 117 -5.91 -0.21 -6.15
C LYS A 117 -4.64 0.44 -6.71
N LEU A 118 -3.86 -0.34 -7.46
CA LEU A 118 -2.61 0.13 -8.05
C LEU A 118 -2.86 0.74 -9.43
N HIS A 119 -2.17 1.84 -9.70
CA HIS A 119 -2.18 2.51 -10.99
C HIS A 119 -0.75 2.92 -11.36
N ALA A 120 -0.35 2.72 -12.61
CA ALA A 120 0.89 3.30 -13.11
C ALA A 120 0.62 4.71 -13.63
N ARG A 121 1.57 5.62 -13.41
CA ARG A 121 1.60 6.87 -14.17
C ARG A 121 1.97 6.55 -15.62
N GLY A 122 1.05 6.80 -16.54
CA GLY A 122 1.19 6.48 -17.96
C GLY A 122 0.73 5.05 -18.28
N SER A 123 1.04 4.58 -19.49
CA SER A 123 0.50 3.31 -20.03
C SER A 123 1.39 2.10 -19.77
N LEU A 124 2.18 2.09 -18.70
CA LEU A 124 3.04 0.94 -18.34
C LEU A 124 2.31 -0.03 -17.43
N GLN A 125 2.62 -1.32 -17.59
CA GLN A 125 2.03 -2.35 -16.76
C GLN A 125 2.70 -2.44 -15.39
N ILE A 126 1.92 -2.67 -14.33
CA ILE A 126 2.44 -3.08 -13.03
C ILE A 126 2.37 -4.61 -12.94
N GLN A 127 3.50 -5.26 -12.69
CA GLN A 127 3.56 -6.70 -12.43
C GLN A 127 4.47 -7.02 -11.24
N GLY A 128 4.05 -8.01 -10.45
CA GLY A 128 4.86 -8.54 -9.36
C GLY A 128 5.16 -7.52 -8.26
N ALA A 129 4.29 -6.54 -8.08
CA ALA A 129 4.45 -5.54 -7.04
C ALA A 129 4.33 -6.19 -5.64
N THR A 130 4.95 -5.55 -4.67
CA THR A 130 4.89 -5.91 -3.26
C THR A 130 4.34 -4.73 -2.48
N ALA A 131 3.48 -5.00 -1.51
CA ALA A 131 2.94 -4.01 -0.60
C ALA A 131 3.16 -4.44 0.84
N SER A 132 3.39 -3.47 1.72
CA SER A 132 3.52 -3.69 3.16
C SER A 132 2.81 -2.58 3.93
N VAL A 133 2.23 -2.93 5.07
CA VAL A 133 1.67 -1.98 6.02
C VAL A 133 2.72 -1.71 7.10
N ALA A 134 3.17 -0.46 7.18
CA ALA A 134 4.30 -0.06 8.00
C ALA A 134 4.11 -0.48 9.47
N GLY A 135 5.16 -1.09 10.04
CA GLY A 135 5.18 -1.52 11.43
C GLY A 135 4.33 -2.76 11.75
N THR A 136 3.72 -3.42 10.75
CA THR A 136 2.90 -4.62 10.96
C THR A 136 3.44 -5.80 10.12
N PRO A 137 3.03 -7.05 10.42
CA PRO A 137 3.36 -8.20 9.58
C PRO A 137 2.50 -8.29 8.31
N ILE A 138 1.56 -7.35 8.09
CA ILE A 138 0.66 -7.37 6.94
C ILE A 138 1.42 -6.92 5.69
N GLY A 139 1.47 -7.82 4.71
CA GLY A 139 2.07 -7.57 3.42
C GLY A 139 1.47 -8.48 2.35
N ALA A 140 1.67 -8.13 1.09
CA ALA A 140 1.30 -8.93 -0.05
C ALA A 140 2.33 -8.82 -1.17
N SER A 141 2.41 -9.84 -2.00
CA SER A 141 3.33 -9.92 -3.14
C SER A 141 2.60 -10.45 -4.37
N GLY A 142 3.21 -10.29 -5.55
CA GLY A 142 2.59 -10.73 -6.80
C GLY A 142 1.42 -9.83 -7.23
N LEU A 143 1.42 -8.56 -6.79
CA LEU A 143 0.36 -7.61 -7.08
C LEU A 143 0.47 -7.05 -8.50
N ASP A 144 -0.67 -6.72 -9.08
CA ASP A 144 -0.78 -6.05 -10.38
C ASP A 144 -1.82 -4.91 -10.33
N ASP A 145 -2.06 -4.27 -11.46
CA ASP A 145 -3.00 -3.16 -11.65
C ASP A 145 -4.40 -3.62 -12.13
N LYS A 146 -4.69 -4.92 -12.09
CA LYS A 146 -5.95 -5.46 -12.64
C LYS A 146 -7.08 -5.46 -11.62
N ALA A 147 -6.79 -5.82 -10.37
CA ALA A 147 -7.81 -5.97 -9.33
C ALA A 147 -7.34 -5.35 -8.00
N PRO A 148 -8.25 -4.73 -7.23
CA PRO A 148 -7.91 -4.28 -5.88
C PRO A 148 -7.48 -5.44 -4.99
N GLN A 149 -6.34 -5.30 -4.32
CA GLN A 149 -5.84 -6.33 -3.41
C GLN A 149 -6.23 -6.04 -1.96
N ARG A 150 -6.73 -7.06 -1.28
CA ARG A 150 -7.01 -7.02 0.17
C ARG A 150 -5.71 -6.95 0.99
N MET A 151 -5.63 -5.98 1.90
CA MET A 151 -4.57 -5.84 2.91
C MET A 151 -5.21 -5.76 4.30
N GLY A 152 -5.06 -6.81 5.09
CA GLY A 152 -5.61 -6.91 6.45
C GLY A 152 -5.84 -8.36 6.89
N PRO A 153 -6.47 -8.58 8.05
CA PRO A 153 -7.18 -7.59 8.87
C PRO A 153 -6.27 -6.58 9.57
N LEU A 154 -6.78 -5.36 9.82
CA LEU A 154 -6.08 -4.28 10.51
C LEU A 154 -6.94 -3.75 11.68
N PRO A 155 -6.41 -3.70 12.92
CA PRO A 155 -7.03 -2.97 14.02
C PRO A 155 -7.30 -1.52 13.62
N GLU A 156 -8.31 -0.90 14.23
CA GLU A 156 -8.60 0.52 13.99
C GLU A 156 -7.35 1.39 14.19
N GLY A 157 -7.14 2.32 13.26
CA GLY A 157 -5.96 3.17 13.25
C GLY A 157 -5.61 3.68 11.86
N CYS A 158 -4.63 4.58 11.81
CA CYS A 158 -4.05 5.07 10.57
C CYS A 158 -2.69 4.42 10.34
N TYR A 159 -2.48 3.96 9.10
CA TYR A 159 -1.30 3.23 8.70
C TYR A 159 -0.73 3.80 7.41
N GLU A 160 0.59 3.79 7.31
CA GLU A 160 1.28 3.97 6.03
C GLU A 160 1.34 2.62 5.31
N VAL A 161 1.02 2.63 4.03
CA VAL A 161 1.15 1.49 3.13
C VAL A 161 2.21 1.83 2.09
N SER A 162 3.27 1.02 2.04
CA SER A 162 4.34 1.17 1.06
C SER A 162 4.20 0.13 -0.03
N VAL A 163 4.36 0.54 -1.29
CA VAL A 163 4.28 -0.31 -2.47
C VAL A 163 5.55 -0.17 -3.29
N SER A 164 6.13 -1.29 -3.69
CA SER A 164 7.28 -1.33 -4.59
C SER A 164 7.04 -2.30 -5.74
N ALA A 165 7.49 -1.91 -6.93
CA ALA A 165 7.41 -2.74 -8.13
C ALA A 165 8.70 -2.56 -8.95
N ARG A 166 9.06 -3.59 -9.71
CA ARG A 166 10.24 -3.54 -10.57
C ARG A 166 10.10 -2.41 -11.59
N GLY A 167 11.09 -1.54 -11.67
CA GLY A 167 11.09 -0.45 -12.65
C GLY A 167 10.31 0.80 -12.24
N PHE A 168 9.68 0.80 -11.06
CA PHE A 168 8.97 1.94 -10.50
C PHE A 168 9.72 2.53 -9.29
N ALA A 169 9.44 3.79 -8.97
CA ALA A 169 9.78 4.34 -7.67
C ALA A 169 8.87 3.71 -6.59
N THR A 170 9.40 3.53 -5.38
CA THR A 170 8.57 3.13 -4.24
C THR A 170 7.57 4.26 -3.95
N ALA A 171 6.30 3.91 -3.77
CA ALA A 171 5.27 4.83 -3.35
C ALA A 171 4.80 4.48 -1.94
N SER A 172 4.46 5.49 -1.15
CA SER A 172 3.79 5.32 0.13
C SER A 172 2.51 6.15 0.13
N THR A 173 1.45 5.61 0.74
CA THR A 173 0.20 6.31 1.00
C THR A 173 -0.24 6.08 2.43
N GLN A 174 -0.98 7.02 3.01
CA GLN A 174 -1.53 6.86 4.34
C GLN A 174 -3.05 6.70 4.27
N GLY A 175 -3.59 5.77 5.04
CA GLY A 175 -5.02 5.53 5.15
C GLY A 175 -5.41 5.22 6.59
N CYS A 176 -6.67 5.43 6.94
CA CYS A 176 -7.22 5.02 8.22
C CYS A 176 -8.30 3.95 8.01
N VAL A 177 -8.27 2.93 8.85
CA VAL A 177 -9.33 1.91 8.93
C VAL A 177 -10.13 2.10 10.20
N SER A 178 -11.43 1.85 10.11
CA SER A 178 -12.33 1.71 11.25
C SER A 178 -12.79 0.27 11.39
N GLN A 179 -13.28 -0.09 12.58
CA GLN A 179 -13.75 -1.44 12.87
C GLN A 179 -14.77 -1.94 11.84
N GLY A 180 -14.52 -3.12 11.29
CA GLY A 180 -15.39 -3.78 10.30
C GLY A 180 -15.52 -3.07 8.95
N LYS A 181 -14.83 -1.95 8.71
CA LYS A 181 -14.95 -1.19 7.45
C LYS A 181 -13.88 -1.57 6.44
N GLN A 182 -14.27 -1.49 5.17
CA GLN A 182 -13.37 -1.60 4.03
C GLN A 182 -13.02 -0.19 3.52
N THR A 183 -11.74 0.08 3.35
CA THR A 183 -11.23 1.36 2.86
C THR A 183 -10.44 1.12 1.58
N VAL A 184 -10.78 1.79 0.48
CA VAL A 184 -10.01 1.70 -0.77
C VAL A 184 -8.85 2.68 -0.72
N LEU A 185 -7.64 2.22 -1.01
CA LEU A 185 -6.45 3.06 -1.16
C LEU A 185 -5.97 3.05 -2.60
N HIS A 186 -5.93 4.22 -3.20
CA HIS A 186 -5.36 4.42 -4.53
C HIS A 186 -3.86 4.70 -4.41
N VAL A 187 -3.04 3.93 -5.12
CA VAL A 187 -1.59 4.11 -5.13
C VAL A 187 -1.12 4.27 -6.57
N GLU A 188 -0.59 5.45 -6.89
CA GLU A 188 0.06 5.71 -8.17
C GLU A 188 1.56 5.37 -8.08
N LEU A 189 2.03 4.47 -8.93
CA LEU A 189 3.44 4.17 -9.11
C LEU A 189 4.00 4.97 -10.28
N THR A 190 5.09 5.69 -10.04
CA THR A 190 5.81 6.43 -11.09
C THR A 190 6.92 5.55 -11.68
N PRO A 191 6.92 5.30 -13.00
CA PRO A 191 8.01 4.58 -13.66
C PRO A 191 9.34 5.33 -13.51
N ARG A 192 10.42 4.58 -13.36
CA ARG A 192 11.78 5.14 -13.49
C ARG A 192 12.09 5.34 -14.96
N GLU A 193 12.75 6.44 -15.31
CA GLU A 193 13.05 6.79 -16.72
C GLU A 193 13.76 5.65 -17.47
N ALA A 194 14.79 5.07 -16.86
CA ALA A 194 15.54 3.97 -17.45
C ALA A 194 14.70 2.71 -17.71
N TYR A 195 13.61 2.50 -16.94
CA TYR A 195 12.68 1.41 -17.18
C TYR A 195 11.72 1.76 -18.32
N ALA A 196 11.13 2.96 -18.30
CA ALA A 196 10.23 3.43 -19.36
C ALA A 196 10.88 3.46 -20.75
N GLN A 197 12.20 3.68 -20.83
CA GLN A 197 12.95 3.69 -22.09
C GLN A 197 13.25 2.31 -22.68
N GLN A 198 12.98 1.20 -21.96
CA GLN A 198 13.20 -0.16 -22.47
C GLN A 198 12.19 -0.57 -23.55
N GLY A 199 11.09 0.17 -23.66
CA GLY A 199 10.00 -0.13 -24.57
C GLY A 199 9.06 -1.21 -24.06
N CYS A 200 7.82 -1.15 -24.51
CA CYS A 200 6.71 -2.00 -24.07
C CYS A 200 6.90 -3.49 -24.34
N ALA A 201 7.81 -3.89 -25.24
CA ALA A 201 8.15 -5.28 -25.46
C ALA A 201 8.79 -5.93 -24.21
N VAL A 202 9.42 -5.11 -23.36
CA VAL A 202 10.04 -5.53 -22.10
C VAL A 202 9.18 -5.14 -20.91
N THR A 203 8.61 -3.93 -20.92
CA THR A 203 7.89 -3.38 -19.77
C THR A 203 6.41 -3.75 -19.72
N GLY A 204 5.86 -4.25 -20.83
CA GLY A 204 4.42 -4.42 -20.99
C GLY A 204 3.67 -3.09 -21.11
N CYS A 205 2.39 -3.18 -21.46
CA CYS A 205 1.46 -2.06 -21.46
C CYS A 205 0.37 -2.25 -20.42
N GLY A 206 -0.03 -1.16 -19.80
CA GLY A 206 -1.14 -1.13 -18.85
C GLY A 206 -2.46 -1.52 -19.51
N ASN A 207 -3.48 -1.70 -18.68
CA ASN A 207 -4.79 -2.15 -19.13
C ASN A 207 -5.36 -1.26 -20.25
N GLY A 208 -5.79 -1.90 -21.35
CA GLY A 208 -6.37 -1.22 -22.51
C GLY A 208 -5.35 -0.57 -23.45
N SER A 209 -4.04 -0.75 -23.24
CA SER A 209 -3.00 -0.29 -24.15
C SER A 209 -2.30 -1.46 -24.85
N HIS A 210 -1.79 -1.19 -26.05
CA HIS A 210 -1.10 -2.14 -26.92
C HIS A 210 0.35 -1.72 -27.13
N CYS A 211 1.23 -2.70 -27.29
CA CYS A 211 2.63 -2.42 -27.60
C CYS A 211 2.81 -2.24 -29.11
N ALA A 212 3.12 -1.02 -29.54
CA ALA A 212 3.43 -0.71 -30.93
C ALA A 212 4.84 -1.18 -31.32
N SER A 213 5.09 -1.31 -32.62
CA SER A 213 6.38 -1.76 -33.16
C SER A 213 7.55 -0.82 -32.84
N ASP A 214 7.27 0.43 -32.49
CA ASP A 214 8.26 1.42 -32.06
C ASP A 214 8.53 1.37 -30.54
N GLY A 215 7.97 0.38 -29.84
CA GLY A 215 8.17 0.17 -28.41
C GLY A 215 7.34 1.08 -27.51
N ARG A 216 6.39 1.86 -28.04
CA ARG A 216 5.47 2.68 -27.22
C ARG A 216 4.17 1.94 -26.91
N CYS A 217 3.62 2.22 -25.74
CA CYS A 217 2.24 1.83 -25.43
C CYS A 217 1.27 2.82 -26.06
N VAL A 218 0.30 2.29 -26.81
CA VAL A 218 -0.68 3.04 -27.58
C VAL A 218 -2.09 2.54 -27.29
N GLU A 219 -3.13 3.35 -27.54
CA GLU A 219 -4.51 2.94 -27.26
C GLU A 219 -5.01 1.90 -28.27
N CYS A 220 -4.49 1.92 -29.50
CA CYS A 220 -4.93 1.03 -30.56
C CYS A 220 -3.82 0.80 -31.60
N LEU A 221 -3.86 -0.35 -32.25
CA LEU A 221 -3.04 -0.68 -33.44
C LEU A 221 -3.88 -0.64 -34.73
N ASP A 222 -5.17 -0.92 -34.61
CA ASP A 222 -6.19 -0.86 -35.65
C ASP A 222 -7.55 -0.57 -35.01
N ASP A 223 -8.60 -0.43 -35.83
CA ASP A 223 -9.96 -0.10 -35.39
C ASP A 223 -10.56 -1.12 -34.42
N THR A 224 -10.09 -2.37 -34.40
CA THR A 224 -10.61 -3.39 -33.48
C THR A 224 -10.17 -3.18 -32.04
N GLY A 225 -9.10 -2.40 -31.82
CA GLY A 225 -8.67 -1.97 -30.49
C GLY A 225 -9.54 -0.87 -29.88
N CYS A 226 -10.46 -0.28 -30.65
CA CYS A 226 -11.27 0.84 -30.21
C CYS A 226 -12.72 0.43 -29.93
N ALA A 227 -13.30 0.98 -28.86
CA ALA A 227 -14.72 0.82 -28.59
C ALA A 227 -15.53 1.58 -29.64
N SER A 228 -16.52 0.94 -30.26
CA SER A 228 -17.43 1.59 -31.21
C SER A 228 -18.12 2.82 -30.58
N PRO A 229 -18.22 3.97 -31.27
CA PRO A 229 -17.93 4.21 -32.69
C PRO A 229 -16.52 4.78 -32.97
N LEU A 230 -15.56 4.63 -32.05
CA LEU A 230 -14.21 5.15 -32.22
C LEU A 230 -13.42 4.31 -33.24
N VAL A 231 -12.52 4.98 -33.97
CA VAL A 231 -11.61 4.41 -34.95
C VAL A 231 -10.16 4.76 -34.60
N CYS A 232 -9.23 3.90 -34.95
CA CYS A 232 -7.83 4.08 -34.61
C CYS A 232 -7.17 5.09 -35.56
N ARG A 233 -6.74 6.24 -35.01
CA ARG A 233 -6.03 7.29 -35.75
C ARG A 233 -4.76 7.67 -35.00
N GLY A 234 -3.61 7.50 -35.64
CA GLY A 234 -2.32 7.83 -35.02
C GLY A 234 -2.07 7.09 -33.70
N ALA A 235 -2.53 5.84 -33.60
CA ALA A 235 -2.44 4.99 -32.40
C ALA A 235 -3.27 5.48 -31.19
N ARG A 236 -4.32 6.26 -31.46
CA ARG A 236 -5.31 6.73 -30.49
C ARG A 236 -6.72 6.40 -30.99
N CYS A 237 -7.63 6.12 -30.08
CA CYS A 237 -9.03 5.90 -30.44
C CYS A 237 -9.72 7.27 -30.58
N GLU A 238 -10.05 7.65 -31.82
CA GLU A 238 -10.66 8.92 -32.17
C GLU A 238 -12.01 8.69 -32.86
N GLY A 239 -12.99 9.55 -32.64
CA GLY A 239 -14.29 9.42 -33.28
C GLY A 239 -15.39 10.12 -32.51
N PRO A 240 -16.59 10.24 -33.10
CA PRO A 240 -17.70 10.95 -32.48
C PRO A 240 -18.35 10.08 -31.39
N GLY A 241 -17.76 10.05 -30.21
CA GLY A 241 -18.39 9.47 -29.03
C GLY A 241 -19.71 10.21 -28.74
N PRO A 242 -20.81 9.48 -28.49
CA PRO A 242 -22.09 10.11 -28.16
C PRO A 242 -22.04 10.79 -26.78
N GLN A 243 -23.07 11.56 -26.47
CA GLN A 243 -23.28 12.10 -25.13
C GLN A 243 -23.17 10.99 -24.06
N CYS A 244 -22.52 11.27 -22.95
CA CYS A 244 -22.22 10.32 -21.87
C CYS A 244 -21.27 9.17 -22.24
N ALA A 245 -20.62 9.20 -23.41
CA ALA A 245 -19.53 8.27 -23.69
C ALA A 245 -18.28 8.58 -22.85
N PRO A 246 -17.62 7.58 -22.23
CA PRO A 246 -16.37 7.82 -21.51
C PRO A 246 -15.31 8.35 -22.47
N CYS A 247 -14.52 9.30 -22.00
CA CYS A 247 -13.49 9.93 -22.81
C CYS A 247 -12.26 10.30 -21.97
N THR A 248 -11.11 10.41 -22.61
CA THR A 248 -9.85 10.95 -22.08
C THR A 248 -9.47 12.27 -22.76
N GLY A 249 -10.22 12.69 -23.78
CA GLY A 249 -10.14 14.04 -24.33
C GLY A 249 -11.10 14.30 -25.48
N ASN A 250 -11.13 15.56 -25.95
CA ASN A 250 -12.17 16.06 -26.87
C ASN A 250 -12.21 15.35 -28.23
N TRP A 251 -11.10 14.73 -28.66
CA TRP A 251 -11.03 13.99 -29.93
C TRP A 251 -11.89 12.71 -29.96
N GLN A 252 -12.39 12.29 -28.79
CA GLN A 252 -13.32 11.16 -28.64
C GLN A 252 -14.78 11.59 -28.62
N CYS A 253 -15.07 12.88 -28.69
CA CYS A 253 -16.42 13.40 -28.54
C CYS A 253 -16.96 13.91 -29.88
N GLY A 254 -18.29 13.82 -30.05
CA GLY A 254 -18.98 14.43 -31.19
C GLY A 254 -18.70 15.94 -31.29
N ALA A 255 -18.88 16.53 -32.48
CA ALA A 255 -18.48 17.90 -32.77
C ALA A 255 -19.08 19.00 -31.86
N SER A 256 -20.23 18.72 -31.23
CA SER A 256 -20.91 19.61 -30.27
C SER A 256 -20.66 19.23 -28.80
N LEU A 257 -19.77 18.27 -28.55
CA LEU A 257 -19.47 17.70 -27.25
C LEU A 257 -18.00 17.94 -26.92
N HIS A 258 -17.68 17.97 -25.63
CA HIS A 258 -16.31 18.01 -25.12
C HIS A 258 -16.16 16.99 -24.01
N CYS A 259 -14.93 16.60 -23.71
CA CYS A 259 -14.66 15.70 -22.60
C CYS A 259 -14.68 16.51 -21.29
N GLY A 260 -15.68 16.26 -20.45
CA GLY A 260 -15.90 16.97 -19.19
C GLY A 260 -15.93 16.02 -18.00
N ASP A 261 -15.57 16.53 -16.83
CA ASP A 261 -15.61 15.79 -15.56
C ASP A 261 -17.05 15.48 -15.13
N LEU A 262 -17.26 14.31 -14.53
CA LEU A 262 -18.56 13.90 -13.99
C LEU A 262 -18.63 14.10 -12.46
N PRO A 263 -19.81 14.44 -11.91
CA PRO A 263 -20.06 14.39 -10.48
C PRO A 263 -19.85 12.96 -9.95
N GLY A 264 -18.94 12.77 -9.00
CA GLY A 264 -18.55 11.46 -8.49
C GLY A 264 -17.27 10.87 -9.11
N GLY A 265 -16.67 11.55 -10.08
CA GLY A 265 -15.36 11.22 -10.67
C GLY A 265 -15.47 10.59 -12.06
N GLY A 266 -14.36 10.65 -12.80
CA GLY A 266 -14.28 10.23 -14.21
C GLY A 266 -14.70 11.34 -15.18
N THR A 267 -14.64 11.01 -16.47
CA THR A 267 -14.85 11.97 -17.57
C THR A 267 -15.73 11.36 -18.67
N ALA A 268 -16.60 12.18 -19.26
CA ALA A 268 -17.46 11.77 -20.37
C ALA A 268 -17.70 12.90 -21.38
N CYS A 269 -18.13 12.53 -22.58
CA CYS A 269 -18.51 13.47 -23.63
C CYS A 269 -19.81 14.17 -23.25
N VAL A 270 -19.74 15.47 -23.01
CA VAL A 270 -20.86 16.30 -22.54
C VAL A 270 -21.02 17.55 -23.40
N ALA A 271 -22.26 17.97 -23.61
CA ALA A 271 -22.58 19.28 -24.20
C ALA A 271 -22.46 20.39 -23.14
N THR A 272 -22.12 21.60 -23.56
CA THR A 272 -22.25 22.80 -22.71
C THR A 272 -23.67 23.34 -22.75
N CYS A 273 -24.11 23.94 -21.65
CA CYS A 273 -25.45 24.54 -21.53
C CYS A 273 -25.41 25.82 -20.69
N GLY A 274 -26.50 26.59 -20.74
CA GLY A 274 -26.65 27.84 -20.00
C GLY A 274 -27.15 28.98 -20.88
N THR A 275 -27.10 30.21 -20.36
CA THR A 275 -27.61 31.39 -21.06
C THR A 275 -26.92 31.61 -22.40
N GLY A 276 -27.67 31.56 -23.49
CA GLY A 276 -27.16 31.75 -24.85
C GLY A 276 -26.54 30.49 -25.48
N LEU A 277 -26.64 29.34 -24.82
CA LEU A 277 -26.26 28.03 -25.35
C LEU A 277 -27.52 27.18 -25.61
N PRO A 278 -27.42 26.12 -26.44
CA PRO A 278 -28.53 25.21 -26.67
C PRO A 278 -29.02 24.54 -25.38
N ASP A 279 -30.32 24.22 -25.34
CA ASP A 279 -30.89 23.40 -24.29
C ASP A 279 -30.33 21.96 -24.35
N CYS A 280 -30.29 21.31 -23.19
CA CYS A 280 -29.87 19.92 -23.10
C CYS A 280 -30.88 18.99 -23.78
N ALA A 281 -30.36 17.90 -24.38
CA ALA A 281 -31.19 16.86 -24.96
C ALA A 281 -32.09 16.19 -23.90
N GLU A 282 -33.13 15.50 -24.35
CA GLU A 282 -34.09 14.83 -23.47
C GLU A 282 -33.40 13.87 -22.48
N GLY A 283 -33.80 13.92 -21.21
CA GLY A 283 -33.22 13.12 -20.13
C GLY A 283 -31.94 13.70 -19.51
N LEU A 284 -31.48 14.85 -20.01
CA LEU A 284 -30.36 15.60 -19.45
C LEU A 284 -30.85 16.93 -18.87
N THR A 285 -30.19 17.37 -17.81
CA THR A 285 -30.41 18.68 -17.19
C THR A 285 -29.13 19.48 -17.16
N CYS A 286 -29.25 20.80 -17.32
CA CYS A 286 -28.09 21.68 -17.23
C CYS A 286 -27.61 21.76 -15.77
N GLN A 287 -26.44 21.20 -15.50
CA GLN A 287 -25.81 21.10 -14.19
C GLN A 287 -24.40 21.69 -14.32
N ASP A 288 -24.14 22.78 -13.60
CA ASP A 288 -22.85 23.50 -13.62
C ASP A 288 -22.32 23.82 -15.04
N GLY A 289 -23.24 24.17 -15.95
CA GLY A 289 -22.93 24.53 -17.34
C GLY A 289 -22.67 23.33 -18.26
N GLN A 290 -22.92 22.11 -17.79
CA GLN A 290 -22.83 20.87 -18.57
C GLN A 290 -24.19 20.16 -18.64
N CYS A 291 -24.49 19.58 -19.79
CA CYS A 291 -25.64 18.70 -19.93
C CYS A 291 -25.29 17.33 -19.35
N LEU A 292 -25.81 17.04 -18.16
CA LEU A 292 -25.58 15.79 -17.43
C LEU A 292 -26.91 15.06 -17.19
N PRO A 293 -26.90 13.72 -17.05
CA PRO A 293 -28.11 12.96 -16.76
C PRO A 293 -28.83 13.48 -15.51
N GLU A 294 -30.15 13.50 -15.58
CA GLU A 294 -30.99 13.91 -14.46
C GLU A 294 -30.81 12.92 -13.28
N PRO A 295 -30.22 13.33 -12.14
CA PRO A 295 -29.82 12.39 -11.08
C PRO A 295 -30.98 11.61 -10.46
N ALA A 296 -32.21 12.15 -10.55
CA ALA A 296 -33.43 11.50 -10.08
C ALA A 296 -33.87 10.31 -10.95
N ARG A 297 -33.41 10.25 -12.21
CA ARG A 297 -33.78 9.22 -13.19
C ARG A 297 -32.60 8.34 -13.59
N PHE A 298 -31.42 8.94 -13.74
CA PHE A 298 -30.20 8.29 -14.18
C PHE A 298 -29.06 8.73 -13.26
N PRO A 299 -28.68 7.89 -12.27
CA PRO A 299 -27.60 8.22 -11.35
C PRO A 299 -26.25 8.43 -12.04
N THR A 300 -26.01 7.76 -13.17
CA THR A 300 -24.75 7.83 -13.91
C THR A 300 -24.95 7.98 -15.42
N CYS A 301 -23.88 8.38 -16.12
CA CYS A 301 -23.83 8.33 -17.58
C CYS A 301 -23.92 6.91 -18.15
N GLU A 302 -23.58 5.88 -17.37
CA GLU A 302 -23.77 4.48 -17.77
C GLU A 302 -25.26 4.13 -17.76
N ASP A 303 -26.00 4.52 -16.72
CA ASP A 303 -27.45 4.30 -16.60
C ASP A 303 -28.23 5.01 -17.71
N PHE A 304 -27.80 6.21 -18.10
CA PHE A 304 -28.42 6.97 -19.18
C PHE A 304 -28.26 6.32 -20.56
N ARG A 305 -27.22 5.49 -20.77
CA ARG A 305 -26.89 4.90 -22.07
C ARG A 305 -27.50 3.50 -22.28
N GLN A 306 -28.14 2.92 -21.28
CA GLN A 306 -28.84 1.63 -21.34
C GLN A 306 -30.27 1.80 -21.87
#